data_AF-K0AYN2-F1
#
_entry.id   AF-K0AYN2-F1
#
_cell.length_a   1.000
_cell.length_b   1.000
_cell.length_c   1.000
_cell.angle_alpha   90.00
_cell.angle_beta   90.00
_cell.angle_gamma   90.00
#
_symmetry.space_group_name_H-M   'P 1'
#
loop_
_entity.id
_entity.type
_entity.pdbx_description
1 polymer ?
#
loop_
_entity_poly.entity_id
_entity_poly.type
_entity_poly.pdbx_seq_one_letter_code
_entity_poly.pdbx_strand_id
1 'polypeptide(L)'
;MFSIDTRGDKPIYEQIIDNIKELSVKGILKTNDKLPSIRELAGILTVNPNTVSKAYQELERQKVIETIRGRGTFMCEIKSSEIDVERLKKTMEKLKDICIELSHMGFDKNKIIEEIENIYKEIKKED
;
A
#
# COMPACT_ATOMS: atom_id res chain seq x y z
N MET A 1 7.21 3.92 -9.61
CA MET A 1 6.38 3.98 -10.83
C MET A 1 5.16 3.09 -10.62
N PHE A 2 3.98 3.43 -11.15
CA PHE A 2 2.80 2.56 -11.01
C PHE A 2 2.94 1.31 -11.90
N SER A 3 2.69 0.12 -11.36
CA SER A 3 2.74 -1.15 -12.09
C SER A 3 1.53 -2.03 -11.76
N ILE A 4 1.04 -2.77 -12.75
CA ILE A 4 -0.07 -3.71 -12.60
C ILE A 4 0.25 -5.02 -13.34
N ASP A 5 -0.24 -6.13 -12.80
CA ASP A 5 -0.24 -7.44 -13.44
C ASP A 5 -1.66 -7.81 -13.87
N THR A 6 -1.92 -7.77 -15.18
CA THR A 6 -3.23 -8.11 -15.75
C THR A 6 -3.48 -9.61 -15.90
N ARG A 7 -2.48 -10.45 -15.61
CA ARG A 7 -2.57 -11.91 -15.73
C ARG A 7 -2.68 -12.60 -14.38
N GLY A 8 -2.41 -11.89 -13.28
CA GLY A 8 -2.54 -12.40 -11.92
C GLY A 8 -3.99 -12.49 -11.44
N ASP A 9 -4.20 -13.28 -10.38
CA ASP A 9 -5.53 -13.53 -9.80
C ASP A 9 -6.09 -12.34 -9.02
N LYS A 10 -5.25 -11.33 -8.72
CA LYS A 10 -5.65 -10.18 -7.93
C LYS A 10 -6.39 -9.15 -8.78
N PRO A 11 -7.59 -8.68 -8.38
CA PRO A 11 -8.30 -7.64 -9.13
C PRO A 11 -7.47 -6.35 -9.30
N ILE A 12 -7.49 -5.77 -10.50
CA ILE A 12 -6.69 -4.58 -10.86
C ILE A 12 -6.91 -3.40 -9.91
N TYR A 13 -8.15 -3.15 -9.47
CA TYR A 13 -8.42 -2.04 -8.55
C TYR A 13 -7.70 -2.24 -7.20
N GLU A 14 -7.52 -3.48 -6.74
CA GLU A 14 -6.78 -3.78 -5.52
C GLU A 14 -5.28 -3.61 -5.72
N GLN A 15 -4.77 -3.93 -6.90
CA GLN A 15 -3.37 -3.67 -7.24
C GLN A 15 -3.05 -2.18 -7.26
N ILE A 16 -3.98 -1.34 -7.77
CA ILE A 16 -3.85 0.13 -7.74
C ILE A 16 -3.81 0.64 -6.30
N ILE A 17 -4.70 0.14 -5.43
CA ILE A 17 -4.74 0.50 -4.01
C ILE A 17 -3.39 0.19 -3.35
N ASP A 18 -2.86 -1.01 -3.58
CA ASP A 18 -1.61 -1.44 -2.98
C ASP A 18 -0.42 -0.64 -3.50
N ASN A 19 -0.33 -0.38 -4.81
CA ASN A 19 0.72 0.45 -5.38
C ASN A 19 0.75 1.86 -4.77
N ILE A 20 -0.40 2.52 -4.65
CA ILE A 20 -0.47 3.87 -4.06
C ILE A 20 0.01 3.85 -2.60
N LYS A 21 -0.40 2.85 -1.82
CA LYS A 21 0.04 2.69 -0.44
C LYS A 21 1.53 2.39 -0.33
N GLU A 22 2.04 1.50 -1.19
CA GLU A 22 3.45 1.14 -1.23
C GLU A 22 4.32 2.35 -1.56
N LEU A 23 3.95 3.12 -2.61
CA LEU A 23 4.64 4.37 -2.96
C LEU A 23 4.61 5.39 -1.81
N SER A 24 3.55 5.41 -1.02
CA SER A 24 3.48 6.25 0.18
C SER A 24 4.41 5.76 1.29
N VAL A 25 4.45 4.45 1.56
CA VAL A 25 5.37 3.82 2.53
C VAL A 25 6.83 4.04 2.15
N LYS A 26 7.14 3.96 0.85
CA LYS A 26 8.46 4.24 0.26
C LYS A 26 8.81 5.75 0.30
N GLY A 27 7.88 6.62 0.68
CA GLY A 27 8.10 8.07 0.74
C GLY A 27 8.13 8.77 -0.63
N ILE A 28 7.81 8.04 -1.71
CA ILE A 28 7.72 8.55 -3.08
C ILE A 28 6.47 9.44 -3.21
N LEU A 29 5.36 9.01 -2.62
CA LEU A 29 4.13 9.81 -2.49
C LEU A 29 4.02 10.34 -1.07
N LYS A 30 4.15 11.66 -0.92
CA LYS A 30 4.12 12.36 0.36
C LYS A 30 2.74 12.96 0.61
N THR A 31 2.47 13.29 1.87
CA THR A 31 1.30 14.06 2.27
C THR A 31 1.15 15.32 1.40
N ASN A 32 -0.07 15.58 0.94
CA ASN A 32 -0.45 16.66 0.03
C ASN A 32 0.07 16.53 -1.42
N ASP A 33 0.77 15.45 -1.79
CA ASP A 33 1.12 15.22 -3.19
C ASP A 33 -0.15 15.01 -4.01
N LYS A 34 -0.20 15.67 -5.18
CA LYS A 34 -1.30 15.54 -6.12
C LYS A 34 -1.18 14.23 -6.89
N LEU A 35 -2.22 13.42 -6.82
CA LEU A 35 -2.33 12.21 -7.63
C LEU A 35 -2.82 12.54 -9.04
N PRO A 36 -2.49 11.69 -10.03
CA PRO A 36 -3.11 11.80 -11.35
C PRO A 36 -4.63 11.71 -11.25
N SER A 37 -5.35 12.38 -12.14
CA SER A 37 -6.78 12.17 -12.27
C SER A 37 -7.10 10.73 -12.66
N ILE A 38 -8.34 10.29 -12.40
CA ILE A 38 -8.86 8.98 -12.81
C ILE A 38 -8.56 8.68 -14.28
N ARG A 39 -8.73 9.67 -15.17
CA ARG A 39 -8.50 9.51 -16.61
C ARG A 39 -7.01 9.41 -16.95
N GLU A 40 -6.16 10.21 -16.31
CA GLU A 40 -4.71 10.17 -16.52
C GLU A 40 -4.14 8.83 -16.05
N LEU A 41 -4.50 8.39 -14.84
CA LEU A 41 -4.01 7.11 -14.33
C LEU A 41 -4.53 5.92 -15.14
N ALA A 42 -5.78 5.97 -15.60
CA ALA A 42 -6.33 4.96 -16.51
C ALA A 42 -5.55 4.87 -17.82
N GLY A 43 -5.12 6.01 -18.37
CA GLY A 43 -4.27 6.08 -19.56
C GLY A 43 -2.87 5.52 -19.30
N ILE A 44 -2.22 5.93 -18.21
CA ILE A 44 -0.88 5.45 -17.81
C ILE A 44 -0.87 3.93 -17.65
N LEU A 45 -1.89 3.39 -16.99
CA LEU A 45 -1.99 1.95 -16.71
C LEU A 45 -2.65 1.15 -17.83
N THR A 46 -3.22 1.80 -18.84
CA THR A 46 -4.03 1.15 -19.90
C THR A 46 -5.16 0.29 -19.31
N VAL A 47 -5.91 0.85 -18.36
CA VAL A 47 -7.04 0.17 -17.67
C VAL A 47 -8.34 0.94 -17.81
N ASN A 48 -9.46 0.29 -17.50
CA ASN A 48 -10.77 0.93 -17.49
C ASN A 48 -10.82 2.07 -16.44
N PRO A 49 -11.23 3.30 -16.79
CA PRO A 49 -11.41 4.39 -15.83
C PRO A 49 -12.30 4.06 -14.63
N ASN A 50 -13.30 3.18 -14.80
CA ASN A 50 -14.16 2.72 -13.70
C ASN A 50 -13.37 1.90 -12.68
N THR A 51 -12.37 1.14 -13.11
CA THR A 51 -11.49 0.37 -12.23
C THR A 51 -10.63 1.30 -11.37
N VAL A 52 -10.10 2.37 -11.97
CA VAL A 52 -9.37 3.41 -11.24
C VAL A 52 -10.30 4.16 -10.28
N SER A 53 -11.50 4.51 -10.73
CA SER A 53 -12.51 5.16 -9.90
C SER A 53 -12.85 4.32 -8.67
N LYS A 54 -13.01 3.00 -8.82
CA LYS A 54 -13.25 2.08 -7.71
C LYS A 54 -12.07 2.06 -6.73
N ALA A 55 -10.84 2.04 -7.23
CA ALA A 55 -9.64 2.12 -6.39
C ALA A 55 -9.57 3.44 -5.60
N TYR A 56 -9.86 4.57 -6.25
CA TYR A 56 -9.81 5.90 -5.63
C TYR A 56 -10.90 6.06 -4.56
N GLN A 57 -12.12 5.60 -4.83
CA GLN A 57 -13.19 5.59 -3.84
C GLN A 57 -12.80 4.79 -2.58
N GLU A 58 -12.14 3.64 -2.76
CA GLU A 58 -11.73 2.79 -1.66
C GLU A 58 -10.55 3.40 -0.87
N LEU A 59 -9.60 4.04 -1.56
CA LEU A 59 -8.51 4.79 -0.91
C LEU A 59 -9.04 6.01 -0.14
N GLU A 60 -10.04 6.70 -0.68
CA GLU A 60 -10.69 7.85 -0.03
C GLU A 60 -11.48 7.39 1.19
N ARG A 61 -12.20 6.25 1.08
CA ARG A 61 -12.87 5.60 2.23
C ARG A 61 -11.89 5.24 3.35
N GLN A 62 -10.67 4.85 2.99
CA GLN A 62 -9.60 4.53 3.93
C GLN A 62 -8.78 5.75 4.36
N LYS A 63 -9.19 6.97 3.97
CA LYS A 63 -8.51 8.24 4.27
C LYS A 63 -7.03 8.26 3.84
N VAL A 64 -6.67 7.48 2.82
CA VAL A 64 -5.33 7.51 2.21
C VAL A 64 -5.21 8.68 1.24
N ILE A 65 -6.33 9.05 0.61
CA ILE A 65 -6.42 10.16 -0.33
C ILE A 65 -7.66 11.00 -0.04
N GLU A 66 -7.67 12.24 -0.51
CA GLU A 66 -8.83 13.12 -0.49
C GLU A 66 -9.04 13.76 -1.86
N THR A 67 -10.30 13.80 -2.32
CA THR A 67 -10.66 14.52 -3.54
C THR A 67 -11.25 15.88 -3.19
N ILE A 68 -10.53 16.93 -3.55
CA ILE A 68 -10.99 18.30 -3.42
C ILE A 68 -11.62 18.74 -4.74
N ARG A 69 -12.93 18.99 -4.72
CA ARG A 69 -13.69 19.42 -5.91
C ARG A 69 -13.01 20.61 -6.59
N GLY A 70 -12.73 20.47 -7.89
CA GLY A 70 -12.08 21.49 -8.70
C GLY A 70 -10.56 21.63 -8.53
N ARG A 71 -9.94 20.96 -7.54
CA ARG A 71 -8.47 21.00 -7.33
C ARG A 71 -7.77 19.69 -7.68
N GLY A 72 -8.46 18.57 -7.52
CA GLY A 72 -7.95 17.23 -7.82
C GLY A 72 -7.93 16.33 -6.59
N THR A 73 -7.18 15.24 -6.69
CA THR A 73 -7.05 14.24 -5.63
C THR A 73 -5.64 14.30 -5.04
N PHE A 74 -5.53 14.25 -3.72
CA PHE A 74 -4.29 14.45 -2.99
C PHE A 74 -4.07 13.34 -1.97
N MET A 75 -2.81 13.02 -1.70
CA MET A 75 -2.43 12.13 -0.62
C MET A 75 -2.76 12.76 0.74
N CYS A 76 -3.50 12.03 1.57
CA CYS A 76 -3.72 12.43 2.94
C CYS A 76 -2.48 12.20 3.79
N GLU A 77 -2.39 12.91 4.91
CA GLU A 77 -1.51 12.50 5.98
C GLU A 77 -2.04 11.16 6.50
N ILE A 78 -1.22 10.11 6.44
CA ILE A 78 -1.55 8.84 7.10
C ILE A 78 -1.46 9.08 8.61
N LYS A 79 -2.47 9.77 9.15
CA LYS A 79 -2.73 9.76 10.58
C LYS A 79 -3.14 8.34 10.88
N SER A 80 -2.43 7.70 11.80
CA SER A 80 -2.69 6.37 12.35
C SER A 80 -4.10 6.20 12.97
N SER A 81 -5.00 7.16 12.77
CA SER A 81 -6.29 7.30 13.44
C SER A 81 -7.37 6.36 12.93
N GLU A 82 -7.16 5.63 11.84
CA GLU A 82 -8.08 4.56 11.41
C GLU A 82 -7.29 3.34 10.93
N ILE A 83 -6.42 2.80 11.79
CA ILE A 83 -5.95 1.43 11.59
C ILE A 83 -7.20 0.55 11.62
N ASP A 84 -7.52 -0.06 10.47
CA ASP A 84 -8.51 -1.13 10.38
C ASP A 84 -8.08 -2.23 11.35
N VAL A 85 -8.72 -2.26 12.52
CA VAL A 85 -8.36 -3.13 13.65
C VAL A 85 -8.43 -4.59 13.24
N GLU A 86 -9.38 -4.95 12.39
CA GLU A 86 -9.54 -6.31 11.88
C GLU A 86 -8.40 -6.67 10.93
N ARG A 87 -8.02 -5.76 10.02
CA ARG A 87 -6.85 -5.94 9.16
C ARG A 87 -5.55 -6.01 9.96
N LEU A 88 -5.39 -5.17 10.99
CA LEU A 88 -4.23 -5.20 11.88
C LEU A 88 -4.15 -6.56 12.57
N LYS A 89 -5.25 -7.02 13.18
CA LYS A 89 -5.32 -8.32 13.85
C LYS A 89 -4.92 -9.46 12.92
N LYS A 90 -5.49 -9.51 11.72
CA LYS A 90 -5.12 -10.51 10.70
C LYS A 90 -3.66 -10.44 10.29
N THR A 91 -3.09 -9.24 10.20
CA THR A 91 -1.68 -9.04 9.87
C THR A 91 -0.76 -9.50 11.01
N MET A 92 -1.16 -9.23 12.26
CA MET A 92 -0.42 -9.68 13.44
C MET A 92 -0.43 -11.20 13.59
N GLU A 93 -1.54 -11.88 13.28
CA GLU A 93 -1.58 -13.36 13.25
C GLU A 93 -0.61 -13.91 12.20
N LYS A 94 -0.58 -13.33 10.99
CA LYS A 94 0.40 -13.75 9.95
C LYS A 94 1.84 -13.55 10.43
N LEU A 95 2.15 -12.42 11.07
CA LEU A 95 3.49 -12.17 11.61
C LEU A 95 3.85 -13.20 12.68
N LYS A 96 2.90 -13.58 13.53
CA LYS A 96 3.08 -14.61 14.55
C LYS A 96 3.40 -15.96 13.91
N ASP A 97 2.67 -16.37 12.88
CA ASP A 97 2.92 -17.62 12.15
C ASP A 97 4.35 -17.64 11.56
N ILE A 98 4.78 -16.53 10.95
CA ILE A 98 6.14 -16.37 10.42
C ILE A 98 7.19 -16.47 11.54
N CYS A 99 6.98 -15.84 12.69
CA CYS A 99 7.91 -15.94 13.83
C CYS A 99 8.04 -17.38 14.35
N ILE A 100 6.95 -18.14 14.37
CA ILE A 100 6.96 -19.56 14.76
C ILE A 100 7.77 -20.37 13.74
N GLU A 101 7.55 -20.14 12.46
CA GLU A 101 8.30 -20.79 11.38
C GLU A 101 9.81 -20.50 11.47
N LEU A 102 10.20 -19.23 11.64
CA LEU A 102 11.60 -18.84 11.85
C LEU A 102 12.21 -19.50 13.10
N SER A 103 11.44 -19.63 14.18
CA SER A 103 11.88 -20.33 15.39
C SER A 103 12.15 -21.81 15.13
N HIS A 104 11.31 -22.48 14.33
CA HIS A 104 11.56 -23.87 13.92
C HIS A 104 12.80 -24.01 13.03
N MET A 105 13.18 -22.95 12.29
CA MET A 105 14.42 -22.87 11.52
C MET A 105 15.65 -22.55 12.38
N GLY A 106 15.49 -22.45 13.70
CA GLY A 106 16.58 -22.22 14.64
C GLY A 106 16.98 -20.75 14.79
N PHE A 107 16.15 -19.80 14.35
CA PHE A 107 16.37 -18.39 14.61
C PHE A 107 15.97 -18.07 16.05
N ASP A 108 16.86 -17.40 16.77
CA ASP A 108 16.52 -16.84 18.07
C ASP A 108 15.81 -15.48 17.92
N LYS A 109 15.30 -14.96 19.03
CA LYS A 109 14.61 -13.66 19.08
C LYS A 109 15.45 -12.53 18.46
N ASN A 110 16.76 -12.50 18.72
CA ASN A 110 17.61 -11.40 18.28
C ASN A 110 17.80 -11.45 16.77
N LYS A 111 18.02 -12.65 16.22
CA LYS A 111 18.14 -12.87 14.78
C LYS A 111 16.85 -12.55 14.04
N ILE A 112 15.68 -12.88 14.61
CA ILE A 112 14.38 -12.51 14.03
C ILE A 112 14.22 -10.99 13.98
N ILE A 113 14.58 -10.27 15.04
CA ILE A 113 14.52 -8.80 15.08
C ILE A 113 15.46 -8.20 14.03
N GLU A 114 16.69 -8.73 13.92
CA GLU A 114 17.67 -8.29 12.93
C GLU A 114 17.16 -8.45 11.50
N GLU A 115 16.53 -9.59 11.16
CA GLU A 115 15.96 -9.78 9.83
C GLU A 115 14.77 -8.85 9.55
N ILE A 116 13.91 -8.60 10.54
CA ILE A 116 12.82 -7.63 10.41
C ILE A 116 13.38 -6.23 10.11
N GLU A 117 14.46 -5.82 10.80
CA GLU A 117 15.12 -4.56 10.52
C GLU A 117 15.72 -4.50 9.12
N ASN A 118 16.35 -5.58 8.65
CA ASN A 118 16.94 -5.65 7.32
C ASN A 118 15.86 -5.52 6.23
N ILE A 119 14.78 -6.30 6.34
CA ILE A 119 13.63 -6.22 5.42
C ILE A 119 13.04 -4.80 5.43
N TYR A 120 12.88 -4.19 6.61
CA TYR A 120 12.37 -2.82 6.70
C TYR A 120 13.29 -1.80 6.01
N LYS A 121 14.61 -1.96 6.12
CA LYS A 121 15.60 -1.13 5.43
C LYS A 121 15.54 -1.33 3.92
N GLU A 122 15.37 -2.57 3.43
CA GLU A 122 15.23 -2.88 2.00
C GLU A 122 14.00 -2.20 1.39
N ILE A 123 12.85 -2.31 2.06
CA ILE A 123 11.60 -1.65 1.62
C ILE A 123 11.79 -0.13 1.48
N LYS A 124 12.60 0.48 2.34
CA LYS A 124 12.90 1.92 2.30
C LYS A 124 14.05 2.32 1.38
N LYS A 125 14.87 1.38 0.90
CA LYS A 125 16.12 1.65 0.15
C LYS A 125 16.03 1.39 -1.36
N GLU A 126 14.88 1.00 -1.90
CA GLU A 126 14.66 1.03 -3.35
C GLU A 126 14.50 2.48 -3.84
N ASP A 127 15.61 3.22 -3.80
CA ASP A 127 15.89 4.45 -4.55
C ASP A 127 16.56 4.09 -5.90
#